data_AF-A0A2V7E7F6-F1
#
_entry.id   AF-A0A2V7E7F6-F1
#
_cell.length_a   1.000
_cell.length_b   1.000
_cell.length_c   1.000
_cell.angle_alpha   90.00
_cell.angle_beta   90.00
_cell.angle_gamma   90.00
#
_symmetry.space_group_name_H-M   'P 1'
#
loop_
_entity.id
_entity.type
_entity.pdbx_description
1 polymer ?
#
loop_
_entity_poly.entity_id
_entity_poly.type
_entity_poly.pdbx_seq_one_letter_code
_entity_poly.pdbx_strand_id
1 'polypeptide(L)'
;MLNTHYPPNQPTAHRCYEIGRVIKDTIAAWKRDARVAVIASGGLTHFVIDEQFDRGLLRALQDHDATTLRSIPQRLLNSGTSEVRSWITAAAALDDLRMTLIDYQPSYRTPAGTGVGMGFAEWR
;
A
#
# COMPACT_ATOMS: atom_id res chain seq x y z
N MET A 1 -12.11 -0.30 7.83
CA MET A 1 -12.35 0.25 6.48
C MET A 1 -11.62 1.58 6.37
N LEU A 2 -10.78 1.79 5.35
CA LEU A 2 -9.96 2.99 5.16
C LEU A 2 -10.57 3.84 4.06
N ASN A 3 -10.89 5.12 4.31
CA ASN A 3 -11.32 6.01 3.23
C ASN A 3 -10.10 6.42 2.38
N THR A 4 -9.98 5.84 1.19
CA THR A 4 -8.88 6.15 0.28
C THR A 4 -9.20 7.33 -0.64
N HIS A 5 -10.48 7.60 -0.94
CA HIS A 5 -10.84 8.37 -2.12
C HIS A 5 -11.55 9.70 -1.83
N TYR A 6 -12.60 9.69 -1.02
CA TYR A 6 -13.51 10.83 -0.93
C TYR A 6 -13.08 11.85 0.12
N PRO A 7 -13.03 13.15 -0.20
CA PRO A 7 -12.72 14.17 0.79
C PRO A 7 -13.84 14.30 1.83
N PRO A 8 -13.55 14.90 3.00
CA PRO A 8 -12.31 15.60 3.37
C PRO A 8 -11.33 14.77 4.23
N ASN A 9 -11.64 13.49 4.50
CA ASN A 9 -10.99 12.73 5.56
C ASN A 9 -10.10 11.58 5.05
N GLN A 10 -9.48 11.71 3.87
CA GLN A 10 -8.46 10.74 3.46
C GLN A 10 -7.24 10.87 4.41
N PRO A 11 -6.80 9.77 5.06
CA PRO A 11 -5.67 9.80 5.97
C PRO A 11 -4.38 10.15 5.22
N THR A 12 -3.37 10.74 5.86
CA THR A 12 -2.04 10.88 5.24
C THR A 12 -1.34 9.52 5.10
N ALA A 13 -0.32 9.44 4.25
CA ALA A 13 0.53 8.24 4.15
C ALA A 13 1.10 7.85 5.53
N HIS A 14 1.64 8.84 6.25
CA HIS A 14 2.03 8.69 7.66
C HIS A 14 0.92 8.06 8.52
N ARG A 15 -0.31 8.59 8.46
CA ARG A 15 -1.41 8.04 9.27
C ARG A 15 -1.77 6.60 8.89
N CYS A 16 -1.68 6.24 7.60
CA CYS A 16 -1.89 4.87 7.13
C CYS A 16 -0.86 3.91 7.73
N TYR A 17 0.40 4.32 7.79
CA TYR A 17 1.49 3.55 8.39
C TYR A 17 1.26 3.37 9.90
N GLU A 18 0.94 4.44 10.63
CA GLU A 18 0.65 4.37 12.07
C GLU A 18 -0.51 3.43 12.39
N ILE A 19 -1.57 3.45 11.57
CA ILE A 19 -2.69 2.52 11.72
C ILE A 19 -2.21 1.08 11.55
N GLY A 20 -1.34 0.79 10.57
CA GLY A 20 -0.77 -0.53 10.38
C GLY A 20 0.05 -1.01 11.58
N ARG A 21 0.88 -0.13 12.17
CA ARG A 21 1.61 -0.44 13.41
C ARG A 21 0.67 -0.79 14.56
N VAL A 22 -0.41 -0.02 14.74
CA VAL A 22 -1.42 -0.33 15.77
C VAL A 22 -2.12 -1.66 15.50
N ILE A 23 -2.41 -2.00 14.23
CA ILE A 23 -2.97 -3.30 13.86
C ILE A 23 -2.03 -4.44 14.26
N LYS A 24 -0.73 -4.32 13.96
CA LYS A 24 0.30 -5.28 14.35
C LYS A 24 0.32 -5.50 15.87
N ASP A 25 0.41 -4.42 16.63
CA ASP A 25 0.46 -4.47 18.09
C ASP A 25 -0.83 -5.09 18.68
N THR A 26 -1.98 -4.80 18.05
CA THR A 26 -3.27 -5.37 18.44
C THR A 26 -3.34 -6.87 18.16
N ILE A 27 -2.83 -7.33 17.02
CA ILE A 27 -2.75 -8.77 16.69
C ILE A 27 -1.83 -9.48 17.68
N ALA A 28 -0.66 -8.90 17.99
CA ALA A 28 0.30 -9.47 18.94
C ALA A 28 -0.26 -9.57 20.38
N ALA A 29 -1.11 -8.63 20.79
CA ALA A 29 -1.77 -8.65 22.10
C ALA A 29 -2.98 -9.60 22.17
N TRP A 30 -3.38 -10.24 21.07
CA TRP A 30 -4.57 -11.08 21.04
C TRP A 30 -4.34 -12.41 21.78
N LYS A 31 -5.13 -12.66 22.83
CA LYS A 31 -4.95 -13.82 23.73
C LYS A 31 -5.32 -15.18 23.13
N ARG A 32 -5.97 -15.23 21.98
CA ARG A 32 -6.37 -16.49 21.35
C ARG A 32 -5.25 -16.99 20.48
N ASP A 33 -4.98 -18.30 20.54
CA ASP A 33 -4.10 -18.97 19.60
C ASP A 33 -4.78 -19.03 18.23
N ALA A 34 -4.46 -18.04 17.38
CA ALA A 34 -5.07 -17.86 16.08
C ALA A 34 -4.02 -17.44 15.06
N ARG A 35 -4.15 -17.95 13.83
CA ARG A 35 -3.36 -17.50 12.69
C ARG A 35 -4.11 -16.37 11.99
N VAL A 36 -3.48 -15.20 11.90
CA VAL A 36 -4.08 -13.99 11.32
C VAL A 36 -3.44 -13.70 9.97
N ALA A 37 -4.27 -13.46 8.95
CA ALA A 37 -3.84 -12.94 7.66
C ALA A 37 -4.25 -11.47 7.53
N VAL A 38 -3.35 -10.62 7.03
CA VAL A 38 -3.65 -9.23 6.66
C VAL A 38 -3.63 -9.14 5.15
N ILE A 39 -4.72 -8.63 4.56
CA ILE A 39 -4.90 -8.50 3.12
C ILE A 39 -5.17 -7.04 2.80
N ALA A 40 -4.40 -6.48 1.87
CA ALA A 40 -4.71 -5.23 1.20
C ALA A 40 -5.02 -5.49 -0.27
N SER A 41 -5.89 -4.65 -0.84
CA SER A 41 -6.31 -4.72 -2.23
C SER A 41 -6.43 -3.32 -2.82
N GLY A 42 -6.55 -3.28 -4.16
CA GLY A 42 -6.57 -2.05 -4.94
C GLY A 42 -5.16 -1.60 -5.34
N GLY A 43 -5.08 -0.44 -5.99
CA GLY A 43 -3.83 0.16 -6.47
C GLY A 43 -3.21 -0.59 -7.66
N LEU A 44 -1.99 -0.25 -8.07
CA LEU A 44 -1.16 0.89 -7.66
C LEU A 44 -1.61 2.17 -8.40
N THR A 45 -0.82 2.73 -9.32
CA THR A 45 -1.23 3.95 -10.04
C THR A 45 -2.43 3.75 -10.97
N HIS A 46 -3.37 4.70 -10.91
CA HIS A 46 -4.59 4.77 -11.70
C HIS A 46 -5.20 6.19 -11.66
N PHE A 47 -5.63 6.83 -12.76
CA PHE A 47 -5.85 6.30 -14.11
C PHE A 47 -4.64 6.34 -15.05
N VAL A 48 -3.63 7.15 -14.76
CA VAL A 48 -2.39 7.21 -15.55
C VAL A 48 -1.35 6.38 -14.83
N ILE A 49 -0.71 5.46 -15.54
CA ILE A 49 0.34 4.61 -14.99
C ILE A 49 1.61 5.43 -14.83
N ASP A 50 2.13 5.47 -13.62
CA ASP A 50 3.45 5.99 -13.29
C ASP A 50 4.31 4.84 -12.75
N GLU A 51 5.00 4.15 -13.67
CA GLU A 51 5.84 3.01 -13.32
C GLU A 51 7.00 3.39 -12.39
N GLN A 52 7.50 4.63 -12.46
CA GLN A 52 8.58 5.08 -11.60
C GLN A 52 8.09 5.18 -10.16
N PHE A 53 6.92 5.78 -9.95
CA PHE A 53 6.27 5.81 -8.65
C PHE A 53 5.94 4.40 -8.15
N ASP A 54 5.34 3.56 -8.99
CA ASP A 54 4.94 2.20 -8.62
C ASP A 54 6.15 1.36 -8.19
N ARG A 55 7.23 1.37 -8.98
CA ARG A 55 8.47 0.64 -8.65
C ARG A 55 9.14 1.20 -7.41
N GLY A 56 9.12 2.52 -7.22
CA GLY A 56 9.63 3.16 -6.00
C GLY A 56 8.85 2.75 -4.75
N LEU A 57 7.52 2.71 -4.83
CA LEU A 57 6.65 2.22 -3.77
C LEU A 57 6.94 0.74 -3.46
N LEU A 58 6.95 -0.12 -4.48
CA LEU A 58 7.23 -1.56 -4.31
C LEU A 58 8.61 -1.78 -3.68
N ARG A 59 9.62 -1.02 -4.08
CA ARG A 59 10.95 -1.09 -3.48
C ARG A 59 10.94 -0.66 -2.02
N ALA A 60 10.27 0.44 -1.68
CA ALA A 60 10.13 0.90 -0.29
C ALA A 60 9.41 -0.13 0.59
N LEU A 61 8.42 -0.85 0.03
CA LEU A 61 7.73 -1.95 0.70
C LEU A 61 8.68 -3.15 0.96
N GLN A 62 9.52 -3.50 -0.02
CA GLN A 62 10.51 -4.59 0.11
C GLN A 62 11.62 -4.27 1.12
N ASP A 63 12.06 -3.03 1.16
CA ASP A 63 13.19 -2.58 1.98
C ASP A 63 12.77 -2.15 3.40
N HIS A 64 11.48 -2.27 3.76
CA HIS A 64 10.92 -1.74 5.01
C HIS A 64 11.24 -0.25 5.23
N ASP A 65 11.25 0.53 4.15
CA ASP A 65 11.58 1.95 4.20
C ASP A 65 10.39 2.77 4.73
N ALA A 66 10.24 2.75 6.04
CA ALA A 66 9.20 3.48 6.76
C ALA A 66 9.24 4.99 6.48
N THR A 67 10.42 5.56 6.25
CA THR A 67 10.58 6.99 5.97
C THR A 67 9.91 7.33 4.64
N THR A 68 10.20 6.57 3.59
CA THR A 68 9.58 6.77 2.27
C THR A 68 8.08 6.51 2.34
N LEU A 69 7.65 5.40 2.94
CA LEU A 69 6.23 5.01 3.02
C LEU A 69 5.37 6.02 3.80
N ARG A 70 5.93 6.68 4.82
CA ARG A 70 5.22 7.72 5.61
C ARG A 70 5.20 9.08 4.93
N SER A 71 6.14 9.32 4.01
CA SER A 71 6.38 10.64 3.41
C SER A 71 5.78 10.82 2.02
N ILE A 72 5.06 9.82 1.49
CA ILE A 72 4.42 9.92 0.18
C ILE A 72 3.46 11.13 0.15
N PRO A 73 3.68 12.10 -0.76
CA PRO A 73 2.86 13.30 -0.83
C PRO A 73 1.39 12.98 -1.12
N GLN A 74 0.47 13.63 -0.41
CA GLN A 74 -0.97 13.43 -0.62
C GLN A 74 -1.42 13.67 -2.07
N ARG A 75 -0.77 14.59 -2.78
CA ARG A 75 -1.07 14.87 -4.20
C ARG A 75 -0.90 13.66 -5.13
N LEU A 76 -0.04 12.70 -4.76
CA LEU A 76 0.17 11.45 -5.51
C LEU A 76 -0.86 10.36 -5.13
N LEU A 77 -1.56 10.52 -4.01
CA LEU A 77 -2.51 9.54 -3.46
C LEU A 77 -3.95 9.99 -3.69
N ASN A 78 -4.28 10.26 -4.96
CA ASN A 78 -5.58 10.75 -5.44
C ASN A 78 -6.18 9.80 -6.49
N SER A 79 -7.47 9.99 -6.78
CA SER A 79 -8.21 9.17 -7.74
C SER A 79 -8.08 7.66 -7.44
N GLY A 80 -7.77 6.81 -8.42
CA GLY A 80 -7.54 5.38 -8.18
C GLY A 80 -6.20 5.09 -7.48
N THR A 81 -5.16 5.89 -7.72
CA THR A 81 -3.86 5.76 -7.04
C THR A 81 -3.97 5.87 -5.51
N SER A 82 -5.05 6.45 -5.00
CA SER A 82 -5.25 6.58 -3.56
C SER A 82 -5.37 5.24 -2.81
N GLU A 83 -5.66 4.15 -3.51
CA GLU A 83 -5.70 2.79 -2.95
C GLU A 83 -4.33 2.28 -2.45
N VAL A 84 -3.22 2.91 -2.88
CA VAL A 84 -1.87 2.70 -2.33
C VAL A 84 -1.83 2.88 -0.80
N ARG A 85 -2.75 3.66 -0.23
CA ARG A 85 -2.89 3.80 1.24
C ARG A 85 -3.10 2.46 1.95
N SER A 86 -3.83 1.54 1.34
CA SER A 86 -4.05 0.20 1.87
C SER A 86 -2.74 -0.61 1.91
N TRP A 87 -1.90 -0.47 0.90
CA TRP A 87 -0.58 -1.11 0.83
C TRP A 87 0.36 -0.61 1.93
N ILE A 88 0.38 0.71 2.18
CA ILE A 88 1.16 1.31 3.27
C ILE A 88 0.71 0.78 4.63
N THR A 89 -0.61 0.66 4.86
CA THR A 89 -1.15 0.10 6.09
C THR A 89 -0.80 -1.39 6.25
N ALA A 90 -0.90 -2.19 5.19
CA ALA A 90 -0.53 -3.60 5.24
C ALA A 90 0.97 -3.79 5.53
N ALA A 91 1.83 -3.01 4.90
CA ALA A 91 3.27 -3.06 5.13
C ALA A 91 3.64 -2.85 6.60
N ALA A 92 3.07 -1.81 7.22
CA ALA A 92 3.30 -1.55 8.64
C ALA A 92 2.68 -2.60 9.57
N ALA A 93 1.57 -3.23 9.17
CA ALA A 93 0.95 -4.32 9.91
C ALA A 93 1.76 -5.63 9.83
N LEU A 94 2.52 -5.81 8.76
CA LEU A 94 3.30 -7.02 8.43
C LEU A 94 4.82 -6.78 8.53
N ASP A 95 5.25 -5.74 9.25
CA ASP A 95 6.61 -5.21 9.24
C ASP A 95 7.70 -6.18 9.77
N ASP A 96 7.31 -7.29 10.41
CA ASP A 96 8.25 -8.37 10.82
C ASP A 96 8.45 -9.44 9.75
N LEU A 97 7.70 -9.37 8.64
CA LEU A 97 7.73 -10.36 7.56
C LEU A 97 8.39 -9.77 6.32
N ARG A 98 9.06 -10.62 5.55
CA ARG A 98 9.71 -10.19 4.32
C ARG A 98 8.68 -10.11 3.20
N MET A 99 8.58 -8.95 2.56
CA MET A 99 7.79 -8.82 1.34
C MET A 99 8.53 -9.45 0.15
N THR A 100 7.82 -10.30 -0.60
CA THR A 100 8.22 -10.79 -1.92
C THR A 100 7.25 -10.25 -2.96
N LEU A 101 7.78 -9.56 -3.97
CA LEU A 101 7.01 -9.18 -5.15
C LEU A 101 6.83 -10.42 -6.02
N ILE A 102 5.58 -10.79 -6.27
CA ILE A 102 5.22 -11.90 -7.16
C ILE A 102 5.26 -11.40 -8.60
N ASP A 103 4.57 -10.29 -8.87
CA ASP A 103 4.55 -9.68 -10.20
C ASP A 103 4.14 -8.20 -10.14
N TYR A 104 4.56 -7.45 -11.15
CA TYR A 104 4.07 -6.11 -11.43
C TYR A 104 3.79 -5.97 -12.92
N GLN A 105 2.52 -5.78 -13.27
CA GLN A 105 2.07 -5.64 -14.66
C GLN A 105 1.47 -4.23 -14.89
N PRO A 106 2.15 -3.35 -15.64
CA PRO A 106 1.54 -2.12 -16.10
C PRO A 106 0.51 -2.46 -17.19
N SER A 107 -0.78 -2.33 -16.85
CA SER A 107 -1.89 -2.70 -17.73
C SER A 107 -2.40 -1.48 -18.48
N TYR A 108 -1.65 -1.09 -19.51
CA TYR A 108 -2.02 -0.01 -20.40
C TYR A 108 -3.32 -0.34 -21.16
N ARG A 109 -4.25 0.60 -21.14
CA ARG A 109 -5.50 0.58 -21.93
C ARG A 109 -5.42 1.45 -23.17
N THR A 110 -4.59 2.49 -23.15
CA THR A 110 -4.39 3.41 -24.29
C THR A 110 -2.92 3.83 -24.44
N PRO A 111 -2.52 4.32 -25.62
CA PRO A 111 -1.18 4.90 -25.83
C PRO A 111 -0.88 6.13 -24.97
N ALA A 112 -1.89 6.80 -24.41
CA ALA A 112 -1.73 7.95 -23.52
C ALA A 112 -1.31 7.56 -22.09
N GLY A 113 -0.96 6.30 -21.85
CA GLY A 113 -0.54 5.81 -20.53
C GLY A 113 -1.69 5.54 -19.57
N THR A 114 -2.95 5.61 -20.02
CA THR A 114 -4.09 5.29 -19.15
C THR A 114 -4.16 3.79 -18.89
N GLY A 115 -4.50 3.38 -17.68
CA GLY A 115 -4.43 1.99 -17.27
C GLY A 115 -4.48 1.81 -15.76
N VAL A 116 -3.92 0.70 -15.30
CA VAL A 116 -3.68 0.42 -13.88
C VAL A 116 -2.33 -0.29 -13.74
N GLY A 117 -1.50 0.15 -12.80
CA GLY A 117 -0.32 -0.63 -12.39
C GLY A 117 -0.72 -1.75 -11.46
N MET A 118 -0.72 -3.01 -11.90
CA MET A 118 -1.18 -4.13 -11.06
C MET A 118 0.00 -4.76 -10.32
N GLY A 119 0.02 -4.64 -8.99
CA GLY A 119 1.02 -5.28 -8.14
C GLY A 119 0.48 -6.50 -7.41
N PHE A 120 1.26 -7.57 -7.34
CA PHE A 120 0.96 -8.77 -6.58
C PHE A 120 2.14 -9.10 -5.65
N ALA A 121 1.86 -9.27 -4.37
CA ALA A 121 2.89 -9.43 -3.35
C ALA A 121 2.43 -10.34 -2.21
N GLU A 122 3.39 -10.98 -1.56
CA GLU A 122 3.17 -11.69 -0.30
C GLU A 122 4.20 -11.28 0.75
N TRP A 123 3.80 -11.36 2.02
CA TRP A 123 4.67 -11.19 3.18
C TRP A 123 4.77 -12.53 3.90
N ARG A 124 5.99 -13.01 4.12
CA ARG A 124 6.28 -14.28 4.81
C ARG A 124 7.52 -14.22 5.68
#